data_AF-A0A2M6W9Y0-F1
#
_entry.id   AF-A0A2M6W9Y0-F1
#
_cell.length_a   1.000
_cell.length_b   1.000
_cell.length_c   1.000
_cell.angle_alpha   90.00
_cell.angle_beta   90.00
_cell.angle_gamma   90.00
#
_symmetry.space_group_name_H-M   'P 1'
#
loop_
_entity.id
_entity.type
_entity.pdbx_description
1 polymer ?
#
loop_
_entity_poly.entity_id
_entity_poly.type
_entity_poly.pdbx_seq_one_letter_code
_entity_poly.pdbx_strand_id
1 'polypeptide(L)'
;LNFSGLTDFNLAKIFLPYGVVLFACADWVAIPEAREILIGREKLLKKALFFGSLIPAIIYLIFAWLTVSVTGSITTPIATVGLGQAMGQSIIIIINIFAFFTIFTSLLTLGLALKEMYDYDFKFKHHFAWFLTVAAPLVFYFLGLRNFIEILSLVGALGLGLEGLVYVVAYWQARKFGERQPEYILSKPFAVFASIFLPIIFLGGLIYTLFDIFLK
;
A
#
# COMPACT_ATOMS: atom_id res chain seq x y z
N LEU A 1 -28.98 -6.49 -4.95
CA LEU A 1 -28.11 -5.45 -4.38
C LEU A 1 -28.99 -4.53 -3.54
N ASN A 2 -28.88 -4.61 -2.21
CA ASN A 2 -29.62 -3.70 -1.32
C ASN A 2 -28.81 -2.40 -1.22
N PHE A 3 -29.28 -1.34 -1.89
CA PHE A 3 -28.61 -0.03 -1.88
C PHE A 3 -28.74 0.70 -0.53
N SER A 4 -29.49 0.15 0.42
CA SER A 4 -29.60 0.66 1.79
C SER A 4 -28.29 0.60 2.57
N GLY A 5 -27.30 -0.22 2.17
CA GLY A 5 -25.98 -0.25 2.81
C GLY A 5 -25.10 0.98 2.52
N LEU A 6 -25.48 1.81 1.53
CA LEU A 6 -24.73 3.00 1.10
C LEU A 6 -25.27 4.30 1.70
N THR A 7 -26.34 4.24 2.52
CA THR A 7 -27.00 5.44 3.05
C THR A 7 -26.19 6.16 4.15
N ASP A 8 -25.21 5.49 4.76
CA ASP A 8 -24.34 6.06 5.79
C ASP A 8 -23.11 6.80 5.21
N PHE A 9 -23.22 7.33 3.98
CA PHE A 9 -22.16 8.11 3.36
C PHE A 9 -21.97 9.44 4.10
N ASN A 10 -20.82 9.59 4.76
CA ASN A 10 -20.47 10.80 5.48
C ASN A 10 -19.21 11.45 4.88
N LEU A 11 -19.39 12.62 4.28
CA LEU A 11 -18.32 13.42 3.69
C LEU A 11 -17.22 13.79 4.70
N ALA A 12 -17.56 13.94 5.98
CA ALA A 12 -16.57 14.22 7.03
C ALA A 12 -15.60 13.05 7.26
N LYS A 13 -15.97 11.82 6.85
CA LYS A 13 -15.14 10.61 6.99
C LYS A 13 -14.37 10.25 5.73
N ILE A 14 -14.39 11.08 4.68
CA ILE A 14 -13.75 10.77 3.40
C ILE A 14 -12.23 10.58 3.51
N PHE A 15 -11.59 11.24 4.49
CA PHE A 15 -10.16 11.11 4.76
C PHE A 15 -9.82 9.98 5.74
N LEU A 16 -10.82 9.37 6.39
CA LEU A 16 -10.60 8.29 7.36
C LEU A 16 -9.77 7.12 6.80
N PRO A 17 -10.02 6.62 5.57
CA PRO A 17 -9.24 5.51 5.02
C PRO A 17 -7.94 5.96 4.32
N TYR A 18 -7.47 7.20 4.54
CA TYR A 18 -6.30 7.74 3.82
C TYR A 18 -5.10 6.79 3.83
N GLY A 19 -4.63 6.39 5.01
CA GLY A 19 -3.45 5.52 5.15
C GLY A 19 -3.68 4.15 4.50
N VAL A 20 -4.88 3.58 4.66
CA VAL A 20 -5.25 2.28 4.08
C VAL A 20 -5.28 2.35 2.54
N VAL A 21 -5.82 3.42 1.96
CA VAL A 21 -5.86 3.61 0.51
C VAL A 21 -4.46 3.83 -0.04
N LEU A 22 -3.63 4.61 0.66
CA LEU A 22 -2.26 4.84 0.26
C LEU A 22 -1.44 3.54 0.32
N PHE A 23 -1.63 2.72 1.35
CA PHE A 23 -1.07 1.37 1.44
C PHE A 23 -1.53 0.47 0.28
N ALA A 24 -2.82 0.44 -0.03
CA ALA A 24 -3.36 -0.42 -1.07
C ALA A 24 -2.83 -0.11 -2.47
N CYS A 25 -2.51 1.15 -2.75
CA CYS A 25 -2.06 1.64 -4.06
C CYS A 25 -0.53 1.77 -4.18
N ALA A 26 0.23 1.12 -3.30
CA ALA A 26 1.67 1.28 -3.18
C ALA A 26 2.44 0.23 -3.98
N ASP A 27 2.93 0.60 -5.17
CA ASP A 27 3.54 -0.35 -6.10
C ASP A 27 4.89 0.13 -6.66
N TRP A 28 5.59 1.03 -5.96
CA TRP A 28 6.85 1.64 -6.43
C TRP A 28 7.94 0.61 -6.70
N VAL A 29 7.98 -0.45 -5.88
CA VAL A 29 8.94 -1.55 -6.00
C VAL A 29 8.79 -2.28 -7.31
N ALA A 30 7.64 -2.25 -7.99
CA ALA A 30 7.49 -2.93 -9.28
C ALA A 30 8.07 -2.13 -10.47
N ILE A 31 8.44 -0.85 -10.27
CA ILE A 31 8.85 0.04 -11.36
C ILE A 31 10.20 -0.38 -11.97
N PRO A 32 11.27 -0.65 -11.18
CA PRO A 32 12.55 -1.10 -11.74
C PRO A 32 12.42 -2.43 -12.50
N GLU A 33 11.67 -3.39 -11.95
CA GLU A 33 11.43 -4.72 -12.49
C GLU A 33 10.64 -4.64 -13.80
N ALA A 34 9.59 -3.80 -13.84
CA ALA A 34 8.86 -3.53 -15.07
C ALA A 34 9.76 -2.92 -16.15
N ARG A 35 10.72 -2.08 -15.76
CA ARG A 35 11.72 -1.53 -16.68
C ARG A 35 12.69 -2.60 -17.20
N GLU A 36 13.15 -3.51 -16.34
CA GLU A 36 14.03 -4.62 -16.76
C GLU A 36 13.36 -5.53 -17.78
N ILE A 37 12.07 -5.84 -17.58
CA ILE A 37 11.28 -6.63 -18.54
C ILE A 37 11.12 -5.91 -19.88
N LEU A 38 11.10 -4.57 -19.87
CA LEU A 38 10.87 -3.73 -21.05
C LEU A 38 12.16 -3.18 -21.69
N ILE A 39 13.33 -3.76 -21.40
CA ILE A 39 14.58 -3.40 -22.08
C ILE A 39 14.40 -3.53 -23.61
N GLY A 40 14.75 -2.46 -24.34
CA GLY A 40 14.54 -2.35 -25.79
C GLY A 40 13.11 -1.96 -26.21
N ARG A 41 12.18 -1.80 -25.26
CA ARG A 41 10.80 -1.36 -25.46
C ARG A 41 10.38 -0.27 -24.46
N GLU A 42 11.32 0.61 -24.11
CA GLU A 42 11.20 1.62 -23.06
C GLU A 42 9.98 2.55 -23.24
N LYS A 43 9.58 2.80 -24.49
CA LYS A 43 8.39 3.60 -24.83
C LYS A 43 7.09 3.02 -24.26
N LEU A 44 7.05 1.71 -23.96
CA LEU A 44 5.90 1.05 -23.36
C LEU A 44 5.84 1.23 -21.84
N LEU A 45 6.94 1.62 -21.19
CA LEU A 45 7.03 1.72 -19.73
C LEU A 45 5.95 2.64 -19.17
N LYS A 46 5.74 3.82 -19.77
CA LYS A 46 4.68 4.74 -19.34
C LYS A 46 3.28 4.10 -19.38
N LYS A 47 2.98 3.35 -20.44
CA LYS A 47 1.67 2.67 -20.58
C LYS A 47 1.55 1.53 -19.57
N ALA A 48 2.63 0.76 -19.39
CA ALA A 48 2.68 -0.33 -18.42
C ALA A 48 2.44 0.19 -17.00
N LEU A 49 3.09 1.28 -16.59
CA LEU A 49 2.89 1.90 -15.27
C LEU A 49 1.46 2.44 -15.11
N PHE A 50 0.92 3.10 -16.14
CA PHE A 50 -0.44 3.64 -16.09
C PHE A 50 -1.50 2.54 -15.92
N PHE A 51 -1.48 1.50 -16.77
CA PHE A 51 -2.44 0.39 -16.65
C PHE A 51 -2.16 -0.48 -15.43
N GLY A 52 -0.88 -0.67 -15.08
CA GLY A 52 -0.46 -1.42 -13.90
C GLY A 52 -0.96 -0.79 -12.60
N SER A 53 -1.09 0.53 -12.54
CA SER A 53 -1.68 1.22 -11.37
C SER A 53 -3.20 1.35 -11.47
N LEU A 54 -3.75 1.60 -12.66
CA LEU A 54 -5.18 1.85 -12.86
C LEU A 54 -6.04 0.60 -12.69
N ILE A 55 -5.59 -0.55 -13.20
CA ILE A 55 -6.36 -1.79 -13.15
C ILE A 55 -6.59 -2.25 -11.70
N PRO A 56 -5.56 -2.34 -10.82
CA PRO A 56 -5.75 -2.69 -9.42
C PRO A 56 -6.68 -1.70 -8.69
N ALA A 57 -6.51 -0.40 -8.91
CA ALA A 57 -7.36 0.62 -8.29
C ALA A 57 -8.85 0.44 -8.64
N ILE A 58 -9.16 0.13 -9.90
CA ILE A 58 -10.54 -0.16 -10.34
C ILE A 58 -11.05 -1.44 -9.67
N ILE A 59 -10.24 -2.49 -9.62
CA ILE A 59 -10.62 -3.76 -8.98
C ILE A 59 -10.90 -3.54 -7.48
N TYR A 60 -10.09 -2.74 -6.79
CA TYR A 60 -10.31 -2.40 -5.38
C TYR A 60 -11.62 -1.63 -5.17
N LEU A 61 -11.94 -0.65 -6.04
CA LEU A 61 -13.20 0.08 -5.97
C LEU A 61 -14.40 -0.84 -6.17
N ILE A 62 -14.35 -1.72 -7.17
CA ILE A 62 -15.41 -2.71 -7.43
C ILE A 62 -15.55 -3.65 -6.23
N PHE A 63 -14.45 -4.17 -5.71
CA PHE A 63 -14.46 -5.09 -4.57
C PHE A 63 -15.01 -4.44 -3.30
N ALA A 64 -14.59 -3.21 -2.98
CA ALA A 64 -15.09 -2.45 -1.85
C ALA A 64 -16.60 -2.16 -1.99
N TRP A 65 -17.04 -1.72 -3.18
CA TRP A 65 -18.45 -1.47 -3.46
C TRP A 65 -19.31 -2.72 -3.33
N LEU A 66 -18.88 -3.84 -3.90
CA LEU A 66 -19.58 -5.12 -3.78
C LEU A 66 -19.65 -5.58 -2.33
N THR A 67 -18.54 -5.47 -1.58
CA THR A 67 -18.49 -5.84 -0.16
C THR A 67 -19.51 -5.05 0.64
N VAL A 68 -19.43 -3.71 0.61
CA VAL A 68 -20.36 -2.84 1.34
C VAL A 68 -21.81 -3.05 0.89
N SER A 69 -22.04 -3.34 -0.39
CA SER A 69 -23.39 -3.62 -0.90
C SER A 69 -23.98 -4.95 -0.40
N VAL A 70 -23.14 -5.92 -0.04
CA VAL A 70 -23.55 -7.23 0.50
C VAL A 70 -23.65 -7.18 2.02
N THR A 71 -22.65 -6.61 2.70
CA THR A 71 -22.56 -6.63 4.18
C THR A 71 -23.19 -5.40 4.85
N GLY A 72 -23.31 -4.27 4.16
CA GLY A 72 -23.88 -3.05 4.74
C GLY A 72 -23.14 -2.57 6.00
N SER A 73 -23.89 -2.18 7.03
CA SER A 73 -23.35 -1.63 8.29
C SER A 73 -22.57 -2.62 9.15
N ILE A 74 -22.69 -3.93 8.89
CA ILE A 74 -21.94 -4.99 9.58
C ILE A 74 -20.63 -5.37 8.87
N THR A 75 -20.15 -4.54 7.95
CA THR A 75 -18.87 -4.76 7.25
C THR A 75 -17.73 -4.87 8.26
N THR A 76 -17.06 -6.02 8.27
CA THR A 76 -15.94 -6.30 9.18
C THR A 76 -14.65 -5.64 8.68
N PRO A 77 -13.67 -5.35 9.56
CA PRO A 77 -12.35 -4.85 9.18
C PRO A 77 -11.64 -5.70 8.12
N ILE A 78 -11.87 -7.01 8.14
CA ILE A 78 -11.37 -7.96 7.15
C ILE A 78 -12.54 -8.36 6.26
N ALA A 79 -12.59 -7.85 5.03
CA ALA A 79 -13.72 -8.03 4.11
C ALA A 79 -14.06 -9.51 3.83
N THR A 80 -13.06 -10.39 3.76
CA THR A 80 -13.27 -11.83 3.51
C THR A 80 -14.05 -12.52 4.63
N VAL A 81 -13.91 -12.04 5.87
CA VAL A 81 -14.66 -12.54 7.02
C VAL A 81 -16.13 -12.12 6.90
N GLY A 82 -16.39 -10.84 6.65
CA GLY A 82 -17.75 -10.31 6.52
C GLY A 82 -18.50 -10.88 5.32
N LEU A 83 -17.86 -10.96 4.16
CA LEU A 83 -18.45 -11.60 2.96
C LEU A 83 -18.74 -13.08 3.23
N GLY A 84 -17.81 -13.79 3.85
CA GLY A 84 -18.03 -15.19 4.19
C GLY A 84 -19.24 -15.37 5.11
N GLN A 85 -19.38 -14.53 6.15
CA GLN A 85 -20.53 -14.57 7.07
C GLN A 85 -21.86 -14.38 6.33
N ALA A 86 -21.89 -13.52 5.30
CA ALA A 86 -23.09 -13.30 4.48
C ALA A 86 -23.39 -14.45 3.49
N MET A 87 -22.38 -15.20 3.05
CA MET A 87 -22.49 -16.20 1.98
C MET A 87 -22.56 -17.66 2.50
N GLY A 88 -22.26 -17.91 3.77
CA GLY A 88 -22.36 -19.22 4.42
C GLY A 88 -21.02 -19.87 4.74
N GLN A 89 -21.04 -20.86 5.64
CA GLN A 89 -19.85 -21.42 6.29
C GLN A 89 -18.80 -21.99 5.33
N SER A 90 -19.22 -22.68 4.27
CA SER A 90 -18.28 -23.26 3.29
C SER A 90 -17.46 -22.18 2.58
N ILE A 91 -18.08 -21.05 2.28
CA ILE A 91 -17.43 -19.93 1.58
C ILE A 91 -16.47 -19.20 2.52
N ILE A 92 -16.81 -19.05 3.81
CA ILE A 92 -15.89 -18.54 4.83
C ILE A 92 -14.57 -19.31 4.80
N ILE A 93 -14.65 -20.65 4.83
CA ILE A 93 -13.45 -21.49 4.90
C ILE A 93 -12.60 -21.31 3.63
N ILE A 94 -13.21 -21.41 2.44
CA ILE A 94 -12.49 -21.33 1.17
C ILE A 94 -11.80 -19.97 1.00
N ILE A 95 -12.53 -18.87 1.21
CA ILE A 95 -11.98 -17.51 1.01
C ILE A 95 -10.89 -17.21 2.03
N ASN A 96 -11.04 -17.61 3.30
CA ASN A 96 -10.02 -17.34 4.30
C ASN A 96 -8.77 -18.22 4.13
N ILE A 97 -8.90 -19.46 3.63
CA ILE A 97 -7.74 -20.27 3.23
C ILE A 97 -6.99 -19.59 2.08
N PHE A 98 -7.73 -19.09 1.08
CA PHE A 98 -7.12 -18.36 -0.03
C PHE A 98 -6.42 -17.08 0.45
N ALA A 99 -7.07 -16.31 1.33
CA ALA A 99 -6.49 -15.11 1.93
C ALA A 99 -5.24 -15.42 2.75
N PHE A 100 -5.25 -16.50 3.53
CA PHE A 100 -4.09 -16.97 4.28
C PHE A 100 -2.90 -17.25 3.36
N PHE A 101 -3.08 -18.04 2.30
CA PHE A 101 -1.99 -18.32 1.37
C PHE A 101 -1.50 -17.07 0.64
N THR A 102 -2.40 -16.16 0.30
CA THR A 102 -2.04 -14.89 -0.37
C THR A 102 -1.18 -14.01 0.55
N ILE A 103 -1.58 -13.85 1.81
CA ILE A 103 -0.81 -13.07 2.79
C ILE A 103 0.51 -13.78 3.12
N PHE A 104 0.49 -15.11 3.22
CA PHE A 104 1.68 -15.91 3.51
C PHE A 104 2.74 -15.78 2.41
N THR A 105 2.36 -15.86 1.13
CA THR A 105 3.32 -15.68 0.03
C THR A 105 3.89 -14.26 0.02
N SER A 106 3.07 -13.23 0.22
CA SER A 106 3.55 -11.84 0.34
C SER A 106 4.50 -11.65 1.53
N LEU A 107 4.21 -12.25 2.68
CA LEU A 107 5.09 -12.21 3.86
C LEU A 107 6.45 -12.85 3.59
N LEU A 108 6.49 -13.99 2.90
CA LEU A 108 7.74 -14.66 2.54
C LEU A 108 8.57 -13.81 1.59
N THR A 109 7.97 -13.25 0.54
CA THR A 109 8.66 -12.40 -0.43
C THR A 109 9.24 -11.15 0.22
N LEU A 110 8.44 -10.41 0.99
CA LEU A 110 8.88 -9.17 1.63
C LEU A 110 9.86 -9.46 2.79
N GLY A 111 9.66 -10.55 3.52
CA GLY A 111 10.57 -11.00 4.56
C GLY A 111 11.94 -11.37 3.99
N LEU A 112 11.98 -12.07 2.84
CA LEU A 112 13.24 -12.38 2.17
C LEU A 112 13.97 -11.11 1.74
N ALA A 113 13.26 -10.16 1.09
CA ALA A 113 13.83 -8.88 0.69
C ALA A 113 14.39 -8.10 1.90
N LEU A 114 13.67 -8.06 3.02
CA LEU A 114 14.13 -7.39 4.24
C LEU A 114 15.36 -8.09 4.85
N LYS A 115 15.37 -9.44 4.86
CA LYS A 115 16.52 -10.22 5.33
C LYS A 115 17.75 -9.96 4.44
N GLU A 116 17.56 -9.85 3.13
CA GLU A 116 18.62 -9.55 2.17
C GLU A 116 19.14 -8.12 2.33
N MET A 117 18.27 -7.14 2.57
CA MET A 117 18.68 -5.77 2.90
C MET A 117 19.56 -5.76 4.16
N TYR A 118 19.18 -6.48 5.23
CA TYR A 118 20.01 -6.58 6.44
C TYR A 118 21.37 -7.25 6.18
N ASP A 119 21.42 -8.28 5.35
CA ASP A 119 22.64 -9.04 5.03
C ASP A 119 23.55 -8.25 4.08
N TYR A 120 23.04 -7.81 2.93
CA TYR A 120 23.83 -7.17 1.90
C TYR A 120 24.10 -5.69 2.16
N ASP A 121 23.13 -4.92 2.65
CA ASP A 121 23.28 -3.47 2.82
C ASP A 121 23.81 -3.14 4.22
N PHE A 122 23.20 -3.72 5.26
CA PHE A 122 23.62 -3.50 6.66
C PHE A 122 24.75 -4.44 7.13
N LYS A 123 25.18 -5.40 6.29
CA LYS A 123 26.29 -6.33 6.58
C LYS A 123 26.07 -7.19 7.84
N PHE A 124 24.81 -7.47 8.19
CA PHE A 124 24.48 -8.34 9.32
C PHE A 124 24.70 -9.82 8.98
N LYS A 125 25.12 -10.63 9.96
CA LYS A 125 25.27 -12.07 9.77
C LYS A 125 23.92 -12.71 9.43
N HIS A 126 23.93 -13.69 8.51
CA HIS A 126 22.74 -14.39 8.01
C HIS A 126 21.69 -14.75 9.09
N HIS A 127 22.10 -15.42 10.17
CA HIS A 127 21.18 -15.81 11.25
C HIS A 127 20.59 -14.63 12.01
N PHE A 128 21.36 -13.55 12.20
CA PHE A 128 20.88 -12.35 12.86
C PHE A 128 19.92 -11.57 11.97
N ALA A 129 20.21 -11.47 10.67
CA ALA A 129 19.31 -10.87 9.68
C ALA A 129 17.96 -11.62 9.62
N TRP A 130 18.00 -12.95 9.53
CA TRP A 130 16.79 -13.79 9.56
C TRP A 130 16.01 -13.61 10.86
N PHE A 131 16.69 -13.63 12.02
CA PHE A 131 16.04 -13.44 13.31
C PHE A 131 15.35 -12.09 13.39
N LEU A 132 16.00 -11.01 12.96
CA LEU A 132 15.43 -9.66 12.99
C LEU A 132 14.18 -9.54 12.12
N THR A 133 14.23 -10.09 10.89
CA THR A 133 13.09 -10.12 9.95
C THR A 133 11.86 -10.80 10.56
N VAL A 134 12.03 -11.93 11.24
CA VAL A 134 10.91 -12.69 11.83
C VAL A 134 10.49 -12.11 13.18
N ALA A 135 11.44 -11.68 14.00
CA ALA A 135 11.18 -11.20 15.35
C ALA A 135 10.46 -9.85 15.34
N ALA A 136 10.80 -8.92 14.43
CA ALA A 136 10.23 -7.57 14.46
C ALA A 136 8.67 -7.57 14.35
N PRO A 137 8.04 -8.25 13.37
CA PRO A 137 6.57 -8.34 13.31
C PRO A 137 5.96 -9.02 14.55
N LEU A 138 6.62 -10.06 15.10
CA LEU A 138 6.14 -10.77 16.29
C LEU A 138 6.20 -9.88 17.54
N VAL A 139 7.28 -9.10 17.70
CA VAL A 139 7.41 -8.15 18.80
C VAL A 139 6.28 -7.13 18.75
N PHE A 140 5.99 -6.53 17.59
CA PHE A 140 4.86 -5.60 17.46
C PHE A 140 3.52 -6.25 17.80
N TYR A 141 3.31 -7.50 17.38
CA TYR A 141 2.11 -8.25 17.72
C TYR A 141 1.95 -8.49 19.24
N PHE A 142 3.04 -8.85 19.92
CA PHE A 142 3.06 -9.07 21.37
C PHE A 142 2.95 -7.77 22.17
N LEU A 143 3.46 -6.65 21.62
CA LEU A 143 3.27 -5.31 22.19
C LEU A 143 1.84 -4.78 22.05
N GLY A 144 0.95 -5.52 21.36
CA GLY A 144 -0.48 -5.21 21.30
C GLY A 144 -0.94 -4.57 19.99
N LEU A 145 -0.06 -4.38 19.00
CA LEU A 145 -0.46 -3.93 17.66
C LEU A 145 -1.17 -5.09 16.93
N ARG A 146 -2.50 -5.15 17.08
CA ARG A 146 -3.36 -6.21 16.51
C ARG A 146 -4.49 -5.70 15.65
N ASN A 147 -4.80 -4.40 15.68
CA ASN A 147 -5.87 -3.83 14.88
C ASN A 147 -5.43 -3.70 13.42
N PHE A 148 -6.05 -4.50 12.55
CA PHE A 148 -5.73 -4.57 11.13
C PHE A 148 -5.81 -3.21 10.43
N ILE A 149 -6.87 -2.42 10.67
CA ILE A 149 -7.06 -1.13 10.00
C ILE A 149 -6.03 -0.12 10.49
N GLU A 150 -5.77 -0.08 11.80
CA GLU A 150 -4.77 0.84 12.37
C GLU A 150 -3.37 0.52 11.85
N ILE A 151 -3.01 -0.76 11.76
CA ILE A 151 -1.71 -1.19 11.21
C ILE A 151 -1.57 -0.74 9.75
N LEU A 152 -2.57 -1.03 8.89
CA LEU A 152 -2.53 -0.61 7.49
C LEU A 152 -2.49 0.91 7.34
N SER A 153 -3.27 1.62 8.16
CA SER A 153 -3.30 3.08 8.15
C SER A 153 -1.95 3.67 8.55
N LEU A 154 -1.33 3.15 9.61
CA LEU A 154 -0.03 3.56 10.09
C LEU A 154 1.07 3.29 9.06
N VAL A 155 1.14 2.07 8.52
CA VAL A 155 2.16 1.70 7.52
C VAL A 155 2.00 2.54 6.26
N GLY A 156 0.76 2.77 5.80
CA GLY A 156 0.51 3.61 4.65
C GLY A 156 0.86 5.08 4.88
N ALA A 157 0.31 5.69 5.92
CA ALA A 157 0.52 7.12 6.16
C ALA A 157 1.97 7.44 6.59
N LEU A 158 2.57 6.61 7.46
CA LEU A 158 3.95 6.80 7.92
C LEU A 158 4.97 6.29 6.92
N GLY A 159 4.96 4.98 6.62
CA GLY A 159 5.99 4.36 5.80
C GLY A 159 5.99 4.95 4.40
N LEU A 160 4.89 4.75 3.68
CA LEU A 160 4.80 5.16 2.29
C LEU A 160 4.64 6.68 2.11
N GLY A 161 4.05 7.38 3.08
CA GLY A 161 4.04 8.84 3.10
C GLY A 161 5.46 9.43 3.17
N LEU A 162 6.31 8.89 4.04
CA LEU A 162 7.72 9.29 4.13
C LEU A 162 8.52 8.88 2.89
N GLU A 163 8.33 7.66 2.38
CA GLU A 163 8.95 7.22 1.12
C GLU A 163 8.56 8.13 -0.05
N GLY A 164 7.30 8.55 -0.13
CA GLY A 164 6.83 9.51 -1.13
C GLY A 164 7.58 10.85 -1.09
N LEU A 165 7.92 11.35 0.11
CA LEU A 165 8.77 12.55 0.25
C LEU A 165 10.18 12.30 -0.28
N VAL A 166 10.76 11.14 0.02
CA VAL A 166 12.07 10.75 -0.50
C VAL A 166 12.05 10.71 -2.02
N TYR A 167 11.00 10.17 -2.64
CA TYR A 167 10.88 10.13 -4.11
C TYR A 167 10.72 11.52 -4.74
N VAL A 168 10.02 12.46 -4.11
CA VAL A 168 9.94 13.85 -4.59
C VAL A 168 11.34 14.49 -4.60
N VAL A 169 12.12 14.30 -3.53
CA VAL A 169 13.50 14.81 -3.47
C VAL A 169 14.38 14.10 -4.49
N ALA A 170 14.30 12.78 -4.58
CA ALA A 170 15.07 11.97 -5.52
C ALA A 170 14.80 12.36 -6.98
N TYR A 171 13.54 12.70 -7.32
CA TYR A 171 13.20 13.20 -8.64
C TYR A 171 14.01 14.46 -9.03
N TRP A 172 14.10 15.45 -8.14
CA TRP A 172 14.87 16.67 -8.41
C TRP A 172 16.37 16.42 -8.44
N GLN A 173 16.88 15.55 -7.56
CA GLN A 173 18.29 15.14 -7.59
C GLN A 173 18.62 14.44 -8.92
N ALA A 174 17.77 13.51 -9.37
CA ALA A 174 17.93 12.81 -10.65
C ALA A 174 17.88 13.77 -11.84
N ARG A 175 17.12 14.86 -11.79
CA ARG A 175 17.16 15.88 -12.87
C ARG A 175 18.43 16.72 -12.90
N LYS A 176 19.08 16.91 -11.76
CA LYS A 176 20.28 17.73 -11.63
C LYS A 176 21.56 16.93 -11.88
N PHE A 177 21.60 15.69 -11.37
CA PHE A 177 22.79 14.84 -11.36
C PHE A 177 22.65 13.58 -12.23
N GLY A 178 21.49 13.35 -12.85
CA GLY A 178 21.26 12.16 -13.66
C GLY A 178 22.11 12.18 -14.93
N GLU A 179 22.84 11.09 -15.14
CA GLU A 179 23.67 10.87 -16.34
C GLU A 179 22.89 10.22 -17.50
N ARG A 180 21.69 9.71 -17.20
CA ARG A 180 20.82 8.98 -18.12
C ARG A 180 19.62 9.83 -18.54
N GLN A 181 19.23 9.72 -19.81
CA GLN A 181 17.95 10.24 -20.29
C GLN A 181 16.79 9.34 -19.83
N PRO A 182 15.82 9.84 -19.07
CA PRO A 182 14.70 9.04 -18.58
C PRO A 182 13.71 8.71 -19.71
N GLU A 183 13.01 7.59 -19.57
CA GLU A 183 12.00 7.10 -20.52
C GLU A 183 10.78 8.02 -20.60
N TYR A 184 10.54 8.80 -19.54
CA TYR A 184 9.46 9.78 -19.48
C TYR A 184 9.91 11.03 -18.72
N ILE A 185 9.61 12.21 -19.26
CA ILE A 185 9.95 13.52 -18.67
C ILE A 185 8.64 14.27 -18.39
N LEU A 186 8.47 14.69 -17.14
CA LEU A 186 7.39 15.59 -16.74
C LEU A 186 7.68 17.02 -17.21
N SER A 187 6.65 17.75 -17.61
CA SER A 187 6.77 19.18 -17.89
C SER A 187 7.20 19.91 -16.61
N LYS A 188 8.11 20.89 -16.73
CA LYS A 188 8.60 21.68 -15.58
C LYS A 188 7.46 22.25 -14.71
N PRO A 189 6.42 22.91 -15.24
CA PRO A 189 5.36 23.46 -14.39
C PRO A 189 4.60 22.38 -13.62
N PHE A 190 4.31 21.25 -14.27
CA PHE A 190 3.63 20.13 -13.61
C PHE A 190 4.52 19.48 -12.54
N ALA A 191 5.82 19.30 -12.81
CA ALA A 191 6.77 18.76 -11.86
C ALA A 191 6.89 19.62 -10.60
N VAL A 192 6.97 20.95 -10.75
CA VAL A 192 6.99 21.89 -9.61
C VAL A 192 5.69 21.80 -8.82
N PHE A 193 4.54 21.83 -9.50
CA PHE A 193 3.24 21.67 -8.85
C PHE A 193 3.15 20.37 -8.05
N ALA A 194 3.47 19.23 -8.68
CA ALA A 194 3.44 17.92 -8.03
C ALA A 194 4.39 17.84 -6.82
N SER A 195 5.55 18.49 -6.90
CA SER A 195 6.55 18.51 -5.83
C SER A 195 6.16 19.35 -4.63
N ILE A 196 5.16 20.23 -4.76
CA ILE A 196 4.58 20.97 -3.64
C ILE A 196 3.34 20.23 -3.13
N PHE A 197 2.49 19.77 -4.05
CA PHE A 197 1.22 19.12 -3.75
C PHE A 197 1.38 17.77 -3.04
N LEU A 198 2.29 16.90 -3.52
CA LEU A 198 2.49 15.57 -2.96
C LEU A 198 2.98 15.62 -1.50
N PRO A 199 4.02 16.43 -1.15
CA PRO A 199 4.40 16.57 0.25
C PRO A 199 3.30 17.09 1.17
N ILE A 200 2.45 18.01 0.69
CA ILE A 200 1.30 18.49 1.47
C ILE A 200 0.33 17.34 1.76
N ILE A 201 0.04 16.50 0.77
CA ILE A 201 -0.82 15.33 0.96
C ILE A 201 -0.18 14.32 1.92
N PHE A 202 1.11 14.00 1.73
CA PHE A 202 1.81 13.02 2.56
C PHE A 202 1.93 13.48 4.00
N LEU A 203 2.39 14.71 4.24
CA LEU A 203 2.51 15.28 5.57
C LEU A 203 1.14 15.51 6.21
N GLY A 204 0.17 16.04 5.47
CA GLY A 204 -1.18 16.27 5.97
C GLY A 204 -1.89 14.98 6.37
N GLY A 205 -1.78 13.95 5.53
CA GLY A 205 -2.35 12.63 5.80
C GLY A 205 -1.63 11.87 6.92
N LEU A 206 -0.30 12.03 7.03
CA LEU A 206 0.49 11.53 8.15
C LEU A 206 0.04 12.16 9.48
N ILE A 207 -0.07 13.49 9.53
CA ILE A 207 -0.56 14.21 10.70
C ILE A 207 -1.96 13.73 11.05
N TYR A 208 -2.88 13.74 10.08
CA TYR A 208 -4.27 13.28 10.28
C TYR A 208 -4.33 11.86 10.86
N THR A 209 -3.54 10.93 10.31
CA THR A 209 -3.52 9.54 10.76
C THR A 209 -2.97 9.41 12.19
N LEU A 210 -1.93 10.17 12.54
CA LEU A 210 -1.42 10.19 13.91
C LEU A 210 -2.44 10.76 14.90
N PHE A 211 -3.15 11.83 14.53
CA PHE A 211 -4.23 12.38 15.34
C PHE A 211 -5.38 11.36 15.51
N ASP A 212 -5.82 10.68 14.44
CA ASP A 212 -6.90 9.70 14.51
C ASP A 212 -6.54 8.43 15.30
N ILE A 213 -5.26 8.04 15.34
CA ILE A 213 -4.82 6.85 16.09
C ILE A 213 -4.53 7.18 17.55
N PHE A 214 -3.81 8.28 17.84
CA PHE A 214 -3.32 8.56 19.20
C PHE A 214 -4.17 9.53 20.02
N LEU A 215 -5.05 10.32 19.39
CA LEU A 215 -5.89 11.33 20.04
C LEU A 215 -7.40 10.98 19.97
N LYS A 216 -7.72 9.72 19.69
CA LYS A 216 -9.06 9.15 19.88
C LYS A 216 -9.44 9.03 21.35
#